data_AF-A0A7M7K0Z7-F1
#
_entry.id   AF-A0A7M7K0Z7-F1
#
_cell.length_a   1.000
_cell.length_b   1.000
_cell.length_c   1.000
_cell.angle_alpha   90.00
_cell.angle_beta   90.00
_cell.angle_gamma   90.00
#
_symmetry.space_group_name_H-M   'P 1'
#
loop_
_entity.id
_entity.type
_entity.pdbx_description
1 polymer ?
#
loop_
_entity_poly.entity_id
_entity_poly.type
_entity_poly.pdbx_seq_one_letter_code
_entity_poly.pdbx_strand_id
1 'polypeptide(L)'
;MKILIPSARTTEQGHSKFVVYTLLIVDNINQGNSNFGLSIPTPRLKLERRYRDFHALYKNIRRLHPSLEFADFPPKKIRHLNDKVTQERRVALQAWIQSAVDILLAKDKLLPTCVQEFLDLDKNNVAGCFTFRITDRRRIYRRRFARHQE
;
A
#
# COMPACT_ATOMS: atom_id res chain seq x y z
N MET A 1 0.57 3.25 -13.07
CA MET A 1 0.08 2.26 -12.08
C MET A 1 -0.85 3.01 -11.13
N LYS A 2 -2.00 2.42 -10.74
CA LYS A 2 -2.96 3.06 -9.84
C LYS A 2 -3.02 2.30 -8.52
N ILE A 3 -2.92 3.03 -7.41
CA ILE A 3 -2.95 2.50 -6.04
C ILE A 3 -4.22 2.99 -5.37
N LEU A 4 -5.03 2.05 -4.88
CA LEU A 4 -6.28 2.31 -4.18
C LEU A 4 -6.19 1.76 -2.76
N ILE A 5 -6.77 2.47 -1.80
CA ILE A 5 -6.91 2.00 -0.43
C ILE A 5 -8.40 1.93 -0.10
N PRO A 6 -9.17 0.95 -0.60
CA PRO A 6 -10.63 0.97 -0.51
C PRO A 6 -11.16 0.87 0.93
N SER A 7 -10.40 0.28 1.85
CA SER A 7 -10.86 0.05 3.21
C SER A 7 -9.75 0.13 4.25
N ALA A 8 -10.17 0.48 5.46
CA ALA A 8 -9.39 0.41 6.68
C ALA A 8 -10.20 -0.40 7.69
N ARG A 9 -9.55 -1.27 8.46
CA ARG A 9 -10.19 -2.02 9.56
C ARG A 9 -9.32 -1.95 10.79
N THR A 10 -9.96 -1.95 11.95
CA THR A 10 -9.25 -2.07 13.22
C THR A 10 -9.12 -3.55 13.57
N THR A 11 -7.89 -3.97 13.86
CA THR A 11 -7.55 -5.34 14.26
C THR A 11 -6.97 -5.30 15.66
N GLU A 12 -7.31 -6.31 16.46
CA GLU A 12 -6.76 -6.54 17.79
C GLU A 12 -5.85 -7.76 17.74
N GLN A 13 -4.61 -7.59 18.19
CA GLN A 13 -3.61 -8.65 18.29
C GLN A 13 -3.10 -8.69 19.73
N GLY A 14 -3.60 -9.63 20.53
CA GLY A 14 -3.37 -9.63 21.97
C GLY A 14 -3.88 -8.34 22.61
N HIS A 15 -3.01 -7.63 23.33
CA HIS A 15 -3.33 -6.35 23.96
C HIS A 15 -3.17 -5.12 23.03
N SER A 16 -2.76 -5.32 21.77
CA SER A 16 -2.51 -4.23 20.84
C SER A 16 -3.63 -4.06 19.83
N LYS A 17 -4.25 -2.87 19.81
CA LYS A 17 -5.24 -2.46 18.82
C LYS A 17 -4.60 -1.56 17.75
N PHE A 18 -4.73 -1.91 16.48
CA PHE A 18 -4.17 -1.12 15.38
C PHE A 18 -5.04 -1.16 14.12
N VAL A 19 -4.89 -0.13 13.29
CA VAL A 19 -5.58 -0.04 12.00
C VAL A 19 -4.73 -0.68 10.90
N VAL A 20 -5.37 -1.53 10.09
CA VAL A 20 -4.84 -2.14 8.88
C VAL A 20 -5.56 -1.57 7.67
N TYR A 21 -4.79 -1.15 6.68
CA TYR A 21 -5.27 -0.63 5.40
C TYR A 21 -5.15 -1.71 4.34
N THR A 22 -6.20 -1.90 3.56
CA THR A 22 -6.17 -2.77 2.37
C THR A 22 -5.73 -1.94 1.18
N LEU A 23 -4.63 -2.32 0.52
CA LEU A 23 -4.16 -1.68 -0.71
C LEU A 23 -4.51 -2.57 -1.90
N LEU A 24 -4.98 -1.96 -2.98
CA LEU A 24 -5.22 -2.58 -4.27
C LEU A 24 -4.35 -1.89 -5.32
N ILE A 25 -3.54 -2.66 -6.02
CA ILE A 25 -2.71 -2.19 -7.12
C ILE A 25 -3.40 -2.57 -8.42
N VAL A 26 -3.72 -1.59 -9.24
CA VAL A 26 -4.42 -1.74 -10.52
C VAL A 26 -3.47 -1.27 -11.63
N ASP A 27 -3.27 -2.12 -12.63
CA ASP A 27 -2.53 -1.75 -13.83
C ASP A 27 -3.46 -1.11 -14.85
N ASN A 28 -2.92 -0.15 -15.61
CA ASN A 28 -3.69 0.59 -16.61
C ASN A 28 -4.09 -0.29 -17.83
N ILE A 29 -3.55 -1.51 -17.92
CA ILE A 29 -3.64 -2.39 -19.10
C ILE A 29 -4.91 -3.28 -19.06
N ASN A 30 -5.52 -3.50 -17.90
CA ASN A 30 -6.67 -4.40 -17.76
C ASN A 30 -8.02 -3.76 -18.09
N GLN A 31 -8.07 -2.75 -18.97
CA GLN A 31 -9.33 -2.31 -19.61
C GLN A 31 -9.76 -3.28 -20.74
N GLY A 32 -9.49 -4.57 -20.57
CA GLY A 32 -9.69 -5.62 -21.57
C GLY A 32 -10.98 -6.40 -21.34
N ASN A 33 -12.00 -6.01 -22.10
CA ASN A 33 -13.05 -6.87 -22.67
C ASN A 33 -13.90 -7.72 -21.70
N SER A 34 -14.77 -7.07 -20.90
CA SER A 34 -15.95 -7.74 -20.36
C SER A 34 -17.13 -7.49 -21.31
N ASN A 35 -17.68 -8.56 -21.92
CA ASN A 35 -18.90 -8.56 -22.74
C ASN A 35 -20.19 -8.12 -22.00
N PHE A 36 -20.08 -7.51 -20.81
CA PHE A 36 -21.17 -7.25 -19.88
C PHE A 36 -21.15 -5.82 -19.31
N GLY A 37 -20.67 -4.83 -20.06
CA GLY A 37 -20.93 -3.40 -19.83
C GLY A 37 -20.45 -2.77 -18.50
N LEU A 38 -19.84 -3.53 -17.60
CA LEU A 38 -19.32 -3.09 -16.31
C LEU A 38 -17.82 -3.38 -16.26
N SER A 39 -17.02 -2.46 -16.76
CA SER A 39 -15.55 -2.51 -16.70
C SER A 39 -15.08 -2.27 -15.27
N ILE A 40 -15.24 -3.26 -14.40
CA ILE A 40 -14.69 -3.21 -13.05
C ILE A 40 -13.18 -3.46 -13.16
N PRO A 41 -12.32 -2.48 -12.82
CA PRO A 41 -10.87 -2.67 -12.87
C PRO A 41 -10.46 -3.76 -11.88
N THR A 42 -9.92 -4.86 -12.38
CA THR A 42 -9.43 -5.96 -11.53
C THR A 42 -8.07 -5.58 -10.94
N PRO A 43 -7.90 -5.64 -9.60
CA PRO A 43 -6.62 -5.35 -8.98
C PRO A 43 -5.63 -6.49 -9.24
N ARG A 44 -4.44 -6.18 -9.74
CA ARG A 44 -3.35 -7.15 -9.92
C ARG A 44 -2.86 -7.68 -8.58
N LEU A 45 -2.74 -6.81 -7.58
CA LEU A 45 -2.30 -7.18 -6.23
C LEU A 45 -3.23 -6.61 -5.17
N LYS A 46 -3.42 -7.39 -4.11
CA LYS A 46 -4.10 -6.98 -2.89
C LYS A 46 -3.16 -7.19 -1.71
N LEU A 47 -2.89 -6.11 -0.98
CA LEU A 47 -1.94 -6.07 0.13
C LEU A 47 -2.60 -5.50 1.38
N GLU A 48 -1.98 -5.76 2.52
CA GLU A 48 -2.39 -5.19 3.79
C GLU A 48 -1.18 -4.55 4.46
N ARG A 49 -1.32 -3.30 4.91
CA ARG A 49 -0.26 -2.52 5.56
C ARG A 49 -0.83 -1.70 6.70
N ARG A 50 -0.05 -1.46 7.75
CA ARG A 50 -0.41 -0.57 8.86
C ARG A 50 0.17 0.82 8.61
N TYR A 51 -0.38 1.83 9.30
CA TYR A 51 0.14 3.20 9.26
C TYR A 51 1.66 3.27 9.50
N ARG A 52 2.17 2.48 10.45
CA ARG A 52 3.60 2.46 10.78
C ARG A 52 4.48 2.07 9.59
N ASP A 53 3.96 1.21 8.72
CA ASP A 53 4.66 0.71 7.54
C ASP A 53 4.73 1.83 6.47
N PHE A 54 3.65 2.59 6.28
CA PHE A 54 3.65 3.80 5.44
C PHE A 54 4.60 4.87 5.97
N HIS A 55 4.62 5.09 7.29
CA HIS A 55 5.48 6.09 7.90
C HIS A 55 6.97 5.73 7.81
N ALA A 56 7.31 4.43 7.89
CA ALA A 56 8.67 3.95 7.62
C ALA A 56 9.06 4.20 6.15
N LEU A 57 8.16 3.88 5.20
CA LEU A 57 8.37 4.16 3.79
C LEU A 57 8.59 5.65 3.52
N TYR A 58 7.76 6.53 4.09
CA TYR A 58 7.89 7.99 3.97
C TYR A 58 9.28 8.48 4.38
N LYS A 59 9.78 8.03 5.54
CA LYS A 59 11.12 8.38 6.01
C LYS A 59 12.22 7.90 5.07
N ASN A 60 12.08 6.70 4.53
CA ASN A 60 13.05 6.15 3.58
C ASN A 60 13.06 6.93 2.27
N ILE A 61 11.91 7.26 1.70
CA ILE A 61 11.80 8.06 0.47
C ILE A 61 12.40 9.46 0.69
N ARG A 62 12.04 10.15 1.78
CA ARG A 62 12.60 11.48 2.10
C ARG A 62 14.11 11.44 2.34
N ARG A 63 14.67 10.33 2.83
CA ARG A 63 16.12 10.13 2.98
C ARG A 63 16.81 9.93 1.63
N LEU A 64 16.21 9.17 0.72
CA LEU A 64 16.75 8.92 -0.62
C LEU A 64 16.61 10.13 -1.55
N HIS A 65 15.55 10.91 -1.36
CA HIS A 65 15.22 12.05 -2.20
C HIS A 65 14.81 13.27 -1.35
N PRO A 66 15.78 13.93 -0.70
CA PRO A 66 15.50 15.06 0.18
C PRO A 66 14.96 16.30 -0.57
N SER A 67 15.30 16.46 -1.86
CA SER A 67 14.88 17.58 -2.70
C SER A 67 13.52 17.41 -3.38
N LEU A 68 12.88 16.24 -3.25
CA LEU A 68 11.58 15.99 -3.86
C LEU A 68 10.48 16.40 -2.91
N GLU A 69 9.56 17.23 -3.41
CA GLU A 69 8.34 17.56 -2.72
C GLU A 69 7.25 16.53 -3.02
N PHE A 70 6.71 15.96 -1.94
CA PHE A 70 5.62 15.01 -1.96
C PHE A 70 4.40 15.63 -1.29
N ALA A 71 3.21 15.11 -1.59
CA ALA A 71 2.01 15.46 -0.84
C ALA A 71 2.19 15.32 0.68
N ASP A 72 1.38 16.04 1.45
CA ASP A 72 1.47 16.01 2.91
C ASP A 72 1.23 14.61 3.48
N PHE A 73 2.14 14.16 4.34
CA PHE A 73 2.02 12.87 4.98
C PHE A 73 1.09 12.98 6.20
N PRO A 74 0.07 12.11 6.34
CA PRO A 74 -0.90 12.23 7.43
C PRO A 74 -0.24 12.03 8.80
N PRO A 75 -0.63 12.80 9.83
CA PRO A 75 0.03 12.82 11.13
C PRO A 75 -0.12 11.50 11.90
N LYS A 76 0.88 11.19 12.75
CA LYS A 76 0.96 9.92 13.49
C LYS A 76 -0.04 9.81 14.65
N LYS A 77 -0.25 10.89 15.41
CA LYS A 77 -1.10 10.89 16.59
C LYS A 77 -2.56 11.11 16.19
N ILE A 78 -3.37 10.08 16.33
CA ILE A 78 -4.83 10.21 16.41
C ILE A 78 -5.17 10.06 17.89
N ARG A 79 -5.76 11.10 18.50
CA ARG A 79 -6.11 11.08 19.93
C ARG A 79 -7.17 10.02 20.25
N HIS A 80 -8.10 9.76 19.33
CA HIS A 80 -9.15 8.74 19.48
C HIS A 80 -9.32 7.96 18.19
N LEU A 81 -9.29 6.63 18.26
CA LEU A 81 -9.60 5.72 17.13
C LEU A 81 -11.07 5.89 16.73
N ASN A 82 -11.36 6.98 16.04
CA ASN A 82 -12.64 7.33 15.47
C ASN A 82 -12.64 6.90 13.99
N ASP A 83 -13.72 6.31 13.53
CA ASP A 83 -13.90 5.85 12.16
C ASP A 83 -13.74 7.00 11.15
N LYS A 84 -14.25 8.20 11.49
CA LYS A 84 -14.09 9.40 10.65
C LYS A 84 -12.61 9.73 10.43
N VAL A 85 -11.83 9.79 11.50
CA VAL A 85 -10.40 10.13 11.45
C VAL A 85 -9.60 9.02 10.76
N THR A 86 -10.02 7.76 10.94
CA THR A 86 -9.43 6.62 10.25
C THR A 86 -9.65 6.70 8.73
N GLN A 87 -10.85 7.11 8.32
CA GLN A 87 -11.21 7.29 6.92
C GLN A 87 -10.50 8.48 6.28
N GLU A 88 -10.41 9.62 6.97
CA GLU A 88 -9.63 10.78 6.52
C GLU A 88 -8.16 10.40 6.31
N ARG A 89 -7.56 9.73 7.29
CA ARG A 89 -6.20 9.21 7.18
C ARG A 89 -6.05 8.21 6.02
N ARG A 90 -7.05 7.35 5.78
CA ARG A 90 -7.05 6.41 4.65
C ARG A 90 -6.96 7.15 3.31
N VAL A 91 -7.78 8.19 3.13
CA VAL A 91 -7.79 9.01 1.92
C VAL A 91 -6.45 9.73 1.74
N ALA A 92 -5.93 10.34 2.82
CA ALA A 92 -4.63 11.01 2.80
C ALA A 92 -3.47 10.05 2.47
N LEU A 93 -3.45 8.85 3.05
CA LEU A 93 -2.45 7.82 2.74
C LEU A 93 -2.52 7.40 1.28
N GLN A 94 -3.72 7.26 0.71
CA GLN A 94 -3.91 6.90 -0.69
C GLN A 94 -3.37 7.99 -1.62
N ALA A 95 -3.73 9.26 -1.36
CA ALA A 95 -3.25 10.38 -2.14
C ALA A 95 -1.71 10.50 -2.07
N TRP A 96 -1.16 10.34 -0.86
CA TRP A 96 0.29 10.38 -0.64
C TRP A 96 1.03 9.27 -1.39
N ILE A 97 0.62 8.00 -1.25
CA ILE A 97 1.36 6.90 -1.90
C ILE A 97 1.24 6.96 -3.42
N GLN A 98 0.09 7.39 -3.95
CA GLN A 98 -0.11 7.59 -5.38
C GLN A 98 0.83 8.69 -5.89
N SER A 99 0.84 9.86 -5.25
CA SER A 99 1.73 10.98 -5.59
C SER A 99 3.20 10.58 -5.51
N ALA A 100 3.61 9.89 -4.45
CA ALA A 100 4.99 9.45 -4.28
C ALA A 100 5.43 8.51 -5.41
N VAL A 101 4.60 7.53 -5.77
CA VAL A 101 4.90 6.60 -6.87
C VAL A 101 4.95 7.32 -8.21
N ASP A 102 4.01 8.23 -8.48
CA ASP A 102 3.98 8.95 -9.75
C ASP A 102 5.20 9.85 -9.93
N ILE A 103 5.61 10.57 -8.87
CA ILE A 103 6.81 11.43 -8.89
C ILE A 103 8.08 10.59 -9.08
N LEU A 104 8.21 9.47 -8.36
CA LEU A 104 9.38 8.60 -8.46
C LEU A 104 9.49 7.96 -9.85
N LEU A 105 8.36 7.51 -10.42
CA LEU A 105 8.31 7.01 -11.80
C LEU A 105 8.61 8.09 -12.83
N ALA A 106 8.15 9.33 -12.63
CA ALA A 106 8.43 10.43 -13.54
C ALA A 106 9.92 10.80 -13.55
N LYS A 107 10.60 10.69 -12.40
CA LYS A 107 12.00 11.06 -12.25
C LYS A 107 12.95 9.99 -12.79
N ASP A 108 12.91 8.80 -12.20
CA ASP A 108 13.93 7.77 -12.42
C ASP A 108 13.44 6.63 -13.33
N LYS A 109 12.18 6.68 -13.82
CA LYS A 109 11.45 5.63 -14.56
C LYS A 109 11.36 4.27 -13.84
N LEU A 110 12.00 4.15 -12.69
CA LEU A 110 12.10 2.96 -11.85
C LEU A 110 11.75 3.35 -10.42
N LEU A 111 11.13 2.41 -9.70
CA LEU A 111 10.80 2.62 -8.29
C LEU A 111 11.99 2.24 -7.40
N PRO A 112 12.30 3.00 -6.34
CA PRO A 112 13.27 2.58 -5.34
C PRO A 112 12.90 1.23 -4.71
N THR A 113 13.90 0.42 -4.33
CA THR A 113 13.71 -0.93 -3.76
C THR A 113 12.74 -0.92 -2.57
N CYS A 114 12.82 0.08 -1.69
CA CYS A 114 11.92 0.19 -0.54
C CYS A 114 10.44 0.38 -0.92
N VAL A 115 10.15 1.02 -2.06
CA VAL A 115 8.78 1.16 -2.60
C VAL A 115 8.33 -0.14 -3.25
N GLN A 116 9.22 -0.79 -4.00
CA GLN A 116 8.95 -2.08 -4.62
C GLN A 116 8.63 -3.17 -3.60
N GLU A 117 9.41 -3.25 -2.52
CA GLU A 117 9.17 -4.13 -1.38
C GLU A 117 7.85 -3.79 -0.67
N PHE A 118 7.58 -2.51 -0.43
CA PHE A 118 6.34 -2.10 0.22
C PHE A 118 5.10 -2.52 -0.59
N LEU A 119 5.18 -2.45 -1.91
CA LEU A 119 4.12 -2.81 -2.86
C LEU A 119 4.20 -4.28 -3.35
N ASP A 120 5.09 -5.11 -2.77
CA ASP A 120 5.35 -6.50 -3.19
C ASP A 120 5.48 -6.66 -4.73
N LEU A 121 6.09 -5.69 -5.41
CA LEU A 121 6.23 -5.69 -6.88
C LEU A 121 7.27 -6.72 -7.35
N ASP A 122 8.24 -7.05 -6.51
CA ASP A 122 9.49 -7.68 -6.93
C ASP A 122 9.77 -9.00 -6.19
N LYS A 123 8.89 -9.99 -6.36
CA LYS A 123 9.04 -11.31 -5.71
C LYS A 123 10.24 -12.14 -6.21
N ASN A 124 11.05 -11.62 -7.12
CA ASN A 124 12.15 -12.34 -7.77
C ASN A 124 13.55 -11.70 -7.64
N ASN A 125 13.74 -10.57 -6.94
CA ASN A 125 15.07 -9.95 -6.82
C ASN A 125 15.40 -9.51 -5.39
N VAL A 126 15.71 -10.48 -4.53
CA VAL A 126 16.19 -10.21 -3.16
C VAL A 126 17.70 -10.38 -3.12
N ALA A 127 18.42 -9.42 -3.67
CA ALA A 127 19.86 -9.30 -3.50
C ALA A 127 20.27 -7.82 -3.50
N GLY A 128 19.84 -7.05 -2.50
CA GLY A 128 20.39 -5.71 -2.32
C GLY A 128 19.48 -4.69 -1.65
N CYS A 129 19.00 -4.96 -0.44
CA CYS A 129 18.83 -3.87 0.51
C CYS A 129 18.96 -4.40 1.95
N PHE A 130 19.91 -3.82 2.66
CA PHE A 130 20.39 -4.21 3.97
C PHE A 130 19.31 -4.13 5.06
N THR A 131 19.16 -5.25 5.78
CA THR A 131 18.66 -5.41 7.15
C THR A 131 17.43 -4.59 7.57
N PHE A 132 16.27 -5.01 7.10
CA PHE A 132 15.07 -4.90 7.93
C PHE A 132 15.20 -5.87 9.11
N ARG A 133 15.38 -5.35 10.33
CA ARG A 133 14.92 -6.05 11.54
C ARG A 133 13.38 -6.05 11.52
N ILE A 134 12.80 -6.83 10.62
CA ILE A 134 11.44 -7.34 10.77
C ILE A 134 11.59 -8.54 11.67
N THR A 135 11.57 -8.30 12.99
CA THR A 135 11.01 -9.31 13.85
C THR A 135 9.55 -9.48 13.44
N ASP A 136 9.37 -10.61 12.77
CA ASP A 136 8.23 -11.48 12.92
C ASP A 136 7.16 -11.48 11.82
N ARG A 137 7.12 -12.66 11.17
CA ARG A 137 5.99 -13.36 10.58
C ARG A 137 5.40 -12.86 9.26
N ARG A 138 5.83 -13.57 8.21
CA ARG A 138 4.91 -14.44 7.43
C ARG A 138 3.62 -14.74 8.21
N ARG A 139 2.50 -14.09 7.88
CA ARG A 139 1.16 -14.62 8.19
C ARG A 139 0.10 -14.00 7.28
N ILE A 140 -0.29 -14.81 6.29
CA ILE A 140 -1.67 -15.09 5.88
C ILE A 140 -2.53 -13.85 5.59
N TYR A 141 -2.68 -13.50 4.31
CA TYR A 141 -4.00 -13.25 3.71
C TYR A 141 -3.97 -13.59 2.21
N ARG A 142 -3.63 -14.84 1.88
CA ARG A 142 -4.13 -15.49 0.66
C ARG A 142 -5.54 -15.98 0.98
N ARG A 143 -6.56 -15.12 0.86
CA ARG A 143 -7.93 -15.63 0.67
C ARG A 143 -8.07 -16.03 -0.79
N ARG A 144 -7.92 -17.33 -0.99
CA ARG A 144 -8.21 -18.09 -2.20
C ARG A 144 -9.67 -17.79 -2.59
N PHE A 145 -9.90 -17.04 -3.66
CA PHE A 145 -11.16 -17.11 -4.38
C PHE A 145 -11.17 -18.48 -5.10
N ALA A 146 -11.70 -19.49 -4.43
CA ALA A 146 -12.10 -20.73 -5.09
C ALA A 146 -13.62 -20.74 -5.11
N ARG A 147 -14.15 -20.48 -6.30
CA ARG A 147 -15.52 -20.83 -6.69
C ARG A 147 -15.69 -22.33 -6.44
N HIS A 148 -16.69 -22.71 -5.65
CA HIS A 148 -17.33 -24.00 -5.85
C HIS A 148 -18.54 -23.73 -6.73
N GLN A 149 -18.42 -24.14 -8.00
CA GLN A 149 -19.53 -24.76 -8.69
C GLN A 149 -19.67 -26.15 -8.10
N GLU A 150 -20.87 -26.49 -7.65
CA GLU A 150 -21.68 -27.65 -8.05
C GLU A 150 -23.04 -27.53 -7.36
#